data_AF-A0A0C9UTV0-F1
#
_entry.id   AF-A0A0C9UTV0-F1
#
_cell.length_a   1.000
_cell.length_b   1.000
_cell.length_c   1.000
_cell.angle_alpha   90.00
_cell.angle_beta   90.00
_cell.angle_gamma   90.00
#
_symmetry.space_group_name_H-M   'P 1'
#
loop_
_entity.id
_entity.type
_entity.pdbx_description
1 polymer ?
#
loop_
_entity_poly.entity_id
_entity_poly.type
_entity_poly.pdbx_seq_one_letter_code
_entity_poly.pdbx_strand_id
1 'polypeptide(L)'
;MAAMFSALMSPTLTLQLLGEYSPGASDEYIEVSDAENATGKHPKATSKEKQGPPKNKSCQSGADALQSMSDAVEALTATIQADSGNPGGMQPSPQCHTMAYQMAEAQEELSDNELAGAAEVFTDTKAADEYLSFKNKAARKIWLNHKIECTFNT
;
A
#
# COMPACT_ATOMS: atom_id res chain seq x y z
N MET A 1 -52.84 -20.95 39.46
CA MET A 1 -51.49 -20.99 40.07
C MET A 1 -50.49 -21.23 38.96
N ALA A 2 -49.94 -20.17 38.40
CA ALA A 2 -48.97 -20.21 37.32
C ALA A 2 -47.57 -19.98 37.92
N ALA A 3 -46.70 -20.98 37.83
CA ALA A 3 -45.29 -20.84 38.11
C ALA A 3 -44.53 -21.44 36.92
N MET A 4 -43.69 -20.59 36.33
CA MET A 4 -43.06 -20.76 35.04
C MET A 4 -41.87 -21.71 35.11
N PHE A 5 -41.70 -22.50 34.05
CA PHE A 5 -40.51 -23.31 33.80
C PHE A 5 -39.31 -22.39 33.52
N SER A 6 -38.34 -22.33 34.43
CA SER A 6 -37.02 -21.76 34.16
C SER A 6 -36.13 -22.84 33.55
N ALA A 7 -36.06 -22.89 32.22
CA ALA A 7 -35.03 -23.64 31.51
C ALA A 7 -33.79 -22.75 31.34
N LEU A 8 -32.78 -22.96 32.20
CA LEU A 8 -31.41 -22.52 31.94
C LEU A 8 -30.78 -23.49 30.93
N MET A 9 -30.76 -23.12 29.66
CA MET A 9 -29.87 -23.74 28.68
C MET A 9 -28.76 -22.77 28.35
N SER A 10 -27.55 -23.12 28.78
CA SER A 10 -26.30 -22.47 28.42
C SER A 10 -26.03 -22.60 26.91
N PRO A 11 -25.59 -21.54 26.22
CA PRO A 11 -24.90 -21.70 24.94
C PRO A 11 -23.41 -21.95 25.19
N THR A 12 -23.00 -23.21 25.00
CA THR A 12 -21.61 -23.59 24.77
C THR A 12 -21.18 -23.05 23.41
N LEU A 13 -20.34 -22.00 23.36
CA LEU A 13 -19.74 -21.53 22.12
C LEU A 13 -18.57 -22.46 21.75
N THR A 14 -18.83 -23.31 20.76
CA THR A 14 -17.84 -24.16 20.08
C THR A 14 -16.89 -23.28 19.28
N LEU A 15 -15.61 -23.20 19.68
CA LEU A 15 -14.52 -22.70 18.86
C LEU A 15 -14.31 -23.63 17.66
N GLN A 16 -14.74 -23.22 16.47
CA GLN A 16 -14.33 -23.87 15.23
C GLN A 16 -12.94 -23.36 14.83
N LEU A 17 -11.96 -24.22 15.13
CA LEU A 17 -10.58 -24.18 14.67
C LEU A 17 -10.49 -24.54 13.17
N LEU A 18 -9.53 -23.91 12.48
CA LEU A 18 -8.94 -24.25 11.17
C LEU A 18 -9.81 -24.01 9.91
N GLY A 19 -9.71 -22.78 9.38
CA GLY A 19 -9.82 -22.53 7.95
C GLY A 19 -8.42 -22.50 7.33
N GLU A 20 -8.21 -23.34 6.33
CA GLU A 20 -6.93 -23.75 5.79
C GLU A 20 -6.25 -22.65 4.96
N TYR A 21 -4.97 -22.42 5.24
CA TYR A 21 -4.06 -21.62 4.42
C TYR A 21 -3.67 -22.43 3.17
N SER A 22 -4.14 -21.99 2.00
CA SER A 22 -3.78 -22.53 0.69
C SER A 22 -2.84 -21.56 -0.03
N PRO A 23 -1.51 -21.81 -0.05
CA PRO A 23 -0.59 -21.05 -0.88
C PRO A 23 -0.68 -21.56 -2.32
N GLY A 24 -1.45 -20.86 -3.15
CA GLY A 24 -1.43 -21.02 -4.60
C GLY A 24 -0.13 -20.48 -5.17
N ALA A 25 0.88 -21.33 -5.24
CA ALA A 25 2.05 -21.13 -6.08
C ALA A 25 1.63 -21.25 -7.54
N SER A 26 1.73 -20.16 -8.28
CA SER A 26 1.82 -20.20 -9.75
C SER A 26 3.06 -19.42 -10.15
N ASP A 27 4.14 -20.16 -10.32
CA ASP A 27 5.33 -19.78 -11.07
C ASP A 27 4.91 -19.41 -12.50
N GLU A 28 4.87 -18.12 -12.82
CA GLU A 28 4.94 -17.69 -14.22
C GLU A 28 6.40 -17.77 -14.66
N TYR A 29 6.73 -18.91 -15.25
CA TYR A 29 7.92 -19.12 -16.08
C TYR A 29 7.84 -18.16 -17.28
N ILE A 30 8.66 -17.10 -17.28
CA ILE A 30 8.94 -16.35 -18.50
C ILE A 30 9.89 -17.21 -19.35
N GLU A 31 9.32 -17.88 -20.34
CA GLU A 31 10.03 -18.63 -21.37
C GLU A 31 10.86 -17.68 -22.24
N VAL A 32 12.18 -17.72 -22.05
CA VAL A 32 13.16 -17.09 -22.95
C VAL A 32 13.21 -17.94 -24.23
N SER A 33 12.53 -17.50 -25.28
CA SER A 33 12.69 -18.09 -26.62
C SER A 33 13.90 -17.49 -27.32
N ASP A 34 15.01 -18.21 -27.25
CA ASP A 34 16.17 -18.03 -28.13
C ASP A 34 15.86 -18.44 -29.57
N ALA A 35 16.61 -17.81 -30.47
CA ALA A 35 16.50 -17.76 -31.92
C ALA A 35 16.31 -19.10 -32.65
N GLU A 36 15.50 -19.11 -33.71
CA GLU A 36 15.80 -19.92 -34.90
C GLU A 36 15.62 -19.17 -36.23
N ASN A 37 16.68 -19.33 -37.01
CA ASN A 37 17.03 -18.78 -38.29
C ASN A 37 16.31 -19.58 -39.40
N ALA A 38 15.34 -18.96 -40.08
CA ALA A 38 14.75 -19.52 -41.29
C ALA A 38 15.18 -18.73 -42.53
N THR A 39 16.09 -19.35 -43.28
CA THR A 39 16.57 -18.92 -44.60
C THR A 39 15.47 -19.04 -45.66
N GLY A 40 14.79 -17.92 -45.93
CA GLY A 40 13.82 -17.79 -47.03
C GLY A 40 14.47 -17.25 -48.31
N LYS A 41 14.44 -18.06 -49.37
CA LYS A 41 15.00 -17.78 -50.70
C LYS A 41 14.30 -16.60 -51.40
N HIS A 42 15.08 -15.79 -52.12
CA HIS A 42 14.69 -14.65 -52.96
C HIS A 42 13.51 -14.93 -53.91
N PRO A 43 12.74 -13.86 -54.22
CA PRO A 43 12.57 -13.48 -55.62
C PRO A 43 13.02 -12.04 -55.89
N LYS A 44 13.73 -11.88 -57.00
CA LYS A 44 14.25 -10.63 -57.56
C LYS A 44 13.40 -10.23 -58.76
N ALA A 45 12.72 -9.08 -58.71
CA ALA A 45 12.44 -8.20 -59.87
C ALA A 45 11.64 -6.96 -59.41
N THR A 46 12.32 -5.82 -59.24
CA THR A 46 12.24 -4.63 -60.10
C THR A 46 10.95 -3.79 -60.01
N SER A 47 10.99 -2.78 -59.15
CA SER A 47 10.46 -1.45 -59.47
C SER A 47 11.39 -0.40 -58.88
N LYS A 48 12.09 0.36 -59.73
CA LYS A 48 12.85 1.54 -59.32
C LYS A 48 11.86 2.69 -59.16
N GLU A 49 11.22 2.77 -58.01
CA GLU A 49 10.55 4.00 -57.60
C GLU A 49 11.55 4.83 -56.78
N LYS A 50 11.71 6.10 -57.16
CA LYS A 50 12.71 7.03 -56.62
C LYS A 50 12.47 7.29 -55.13
N GLN A 51 12.95 6.41 -54.26
CA GLN A 51 13.05 6.69 -52.83
C GLN A 51 14.22 7.65 -52.62
N GLY A 52 13.92 8.79 -51.99
CA GLY A 52 14.91 9.80 -51.62
C GLY A 52 16.03 9.23 -50.73
N PRO A 53 17.10 10.02 -50.51
CA PRO A 53 18.28 9.56 -49.79
C PRO A 53 17.90 8.98 -48.41
N PRO A 54 18.51 7.85 -47.99
CA PRO A 54 18.21 7.26 -46.70
C PRO A 54 18.52 8.27 -45.60
N LYS A 55 17.52 8.57 -44.76
CA LYS A 55 17.73 9.40 -43.57
C LYS A 55 18.68 8.62 -42.65
N ASN A 56 19.93 9.08 -42.57
CA ASN A 56 20.89 8.58 -41.60
C ASN A 56 20.27 8.74 -40.21
N LYS A 57 19.99 7.62 -39.55
CA LYS A 57 19.61 7.61 -38.14
C LYS A 57 20.86 8.07 -37.38
N SER A 58 20.85 9.28 -36.84
CA SER A 58 21.92 9.75 -35.98
C SER A 58 21.97 8.80 -34.78
N CYS A 59 22.98 7.94 -34.74
CA CYS A 59 23.29 7.19 -33.54
C CYS A 59 23.63 8.22 -32.47
N GLN A 60 22.77 8.37 -31.46
CA GLN A 60 23.13 9.13 -30.27
C GLN A 60 24.42 8.50 -29.72
N SER A 61 25.40 9.35 -29.43
CA SER A 61 26.68 8.90 -28.92
C SER A 61 26.45 8.19 -27.58
N GLY A 62 27.15 7.10 -27.30
CA GLY A 62 27.01 6.38 -26.02
C GLY A 62 27.29 7.28 -24.80
N ALA A 63 28.10 8.33 -24.98
CA ALA A 63 28.34 9.33 -23.96
C ALA A 63 27.09 10.15 -23.61
N ASP A 64 26.26 10.48 -24.60
CA ASP A 64 25.01 11.23 -24.39
C ASP A 64 24.00 10.39 -23.62
N ALA A 65 23.97 9.08 -23.86
CA ALA A 65 23.11 8.15 -23.14
C ALA A 65 23.50 8.06 -21.65
N LEU A 66 24.80 7.94 -21.36
CA LEU A 66 25.30 7.90 -19.98
C LEU A 66 25.06 9.22 -19.24
N GLN A 67 25.21 10.36 -19.91
CA GLN A 67 24.89 11.66 -19.33
C GLN A 67 23.39 11.76 -19.01
N SER A 68 22.53 11.38 -19.95
CA SER A 68 21.08 11.40 -19.73
C SER A 68 20.65 10.49 -18.57
N MET A 69 21.31 9.35 -18.36
CA MET A 69 21.06 8.49 -17.20
C MET A 69 21.49 9.16 -15.90
N SER A 70 22.66 9.82 -15.88
CA SER A 70 23.14 10.56 -14.71
C SER A 70 22.16 11.67 -14.33
N ASP A 71 21.72 12.46 -15.30
CA ASP A 71 20.78 13.57 -15.08
C ASP A 71 19.42 13.07 -14.57
N ALA A 72 18.95 11.92 -15.08
CA ALA A 72 17.71 11.31 -14.60
C ALA A 72 17.80 10.80 -13.16
N VAL A 73 18.94 10.20 -12.78
CA VAL A 73 19.19 9.77 -11.39
C VAL A 73 19.28 10.98 -10.46
N GLU A 74 19.96 12.05 -10.87
CA GLU A 74 20.05 13.29 -10.11
C GLU A 74 18.69 13.96 -9.92
N ALA A 75 17.85 13.99 -10.96
CA ALA A 75 16.49 14.50 -10.86
C ALA A 75 15.62 13.66 -9.91
N LEU A 76 15.79 12.33 -9.92
CA LEU A 76 15.07 11.42 -9.03
C LEU A 76 15.50 11.60 -7.57
N THR A 77 16.81 11.67 -7.29
CA THR A 77 17.30 11.92 -5.93
C THR A 77 16.92 13.30 -5.43
N ALA A 78 16.92 14.32 -6.28
CA ALA A 78 16.42 15.66 -5.93
C ALA A 78 14.93 15.64 -5.57
N THR A 79 14.11 14.86 -6.30
CA THR A 79 12.68 14.71 -6.00
C THR A 79 12.47 14.00 -4.66
N ILE A 80 13.19 12.91 -4.41
CA ILE A 80 13.11 12.18 -3.14
C ILE A 80 13.58 13.07 -1.98
N GLN A 81 14.63 13.88 -2.14
CA GLN A 81 15.10 14.82 -1.13
C GLN A 81 14.13 15.97 -0.89
N ALA A 82 13.46 16.47 -1.93
CA ALA A 82 12.39 17.45 -1.80
C ALA A 82 11.20 16.90 -0.99
N ASP A 83 10.84 15.62 -1.17
CA ASP A 83 9.79 14.96 -0.38
C ASP A 83 10.24 14.60 1.04
N SER A 84 11.53 14.27 1.24
CA SER A 84 12.05 13.90 2.56
C SER A 84 12.48 15.10 3.43
N GLY A 85 12.46 16.31 2.88
CA GLY A 85 12.65 17.57 3.62
C GLY A 85 11.41 18.10 4.33
N ASN A 86 10.22 17.56 4.05
CA ASN A 86 9.02 17.87 4.81
C ASN A 86 8.79 16.74 5.83
N PRO A 87 9.02 16.94 7.14
CA PRO A 87 8.50 16.03 8.14
C PRO A 87 6.97 16.13 8.03
N GLY A 88 6.40 15.23 7.24
CA GLY A 88 5.08 15.33 6.66
C GLY A 88 4.07 15.85 7.67
N GLY A 89 3.65 17.10 7.48
CA GLY A 89 2.26 17.43 7.71
C GLY A 89 1.49 16.53 6.76
N MET A 90 1.16 15.32 7.22
CA MET A 90 0.18 14.47 6.56
C MET A 90 -0.98 15.40 6.27
N GLN A 91 -1.19 15.71 4.99
CA GLN A 91 -2.41 16.39 4.58
C GLN A 91 -3.54 15.54 5.15
N PRO A 92 -4.51 16.14 5.84
CA PRO A 92 -5.59 15.41 6.50
C PRO A 92 -6.34 14.60 5.43
N SER A 93 -5.90 13.35 5.26
CA SER A 93 -6.35 12.45 4.22
C SER A 93 -7.29 11.47 4.90
N PRO A 94 -8.41 11.10 4.28
CA PRO A 94 -9.27 10.02 4.78
C PRO A 94 -8.50 8.72 5.09
N GLN A 95 -7.32 8.55 4.47
CA GLN A 95 -6.41 7.45 4.73
C GLN A 95 -5.81 7.47 6.14
N CYS A 96 -5.54 8.64 6.73
CA CYS A 96 -5.00 8.77 8.09
C CYS A 96 -5.96 8.15 9.12
N HIS A 97 -7.26 8.40 8.97
CA HIS A 97 -8.31 7.85 9.83
C HIS A 97 -8.33 6.33 9.82
N THR A 98 -8.34 5.77 8.61
CA THR A 98 -8.35 4.32 8.41
C THR A 98 -7.10 3.69 9.00
N MET A 99 -5.94 4.31 8.79
CA MET A 99 -4.66 3.82 9.31
C MET A 99 -4.58 3.91 10.84
N ALA A 100 -5.05 5.01 11.43
CA ALA A 100 -5.10 5.17 12.89
C ALA A 100 -6.01 4.11 13.53
N TYR A 101 -7.18 3.87 12.93
CA TYR A 101 -8.12 2.86 13.41
C TYR A 101 -7.55 1.44 13.30
N GLN A 102 -6.99 1.07 12.14
CA GLN A 102 -6.33 -0.22 11.95
C GLN A 102 -5.16 -0.42 12.91
N MET A 103 -4.38 0.63 13.19
CA MET A 103 -3.31 0.55 14.18
C MET A 103 -3.83 0.35 15.61
N ALA A 104 -4.92 1.02 15.99
CA ALA A 104 -5.56 0.82 17.29
C ALA A 104 -6.08 -0.61 17.45
N GLU A 105 -6.78 -1.13 16.43
CA GLU A 105 -7.30 -2.50 16.41
C GLU A 105 -6.19 -3.55 16.49
N ALA A 106 -5.16 -3.42 15.66
CA ALA A 106 -4.11 -4.44 15.55
C ALA A 106 -3.12 -4.43 16.72
N GLN A 107 -2.87 -3.28 17.34
CA GLN A 107 -1.72 -3.13 18.24
C GLN A 107 -2.10 -2.93 19.69
N GLU A 108 -3.26 -2.40 20.06
CA GLU A 108 -3.42 -1.80 21.41
C GLU A 108 -4.12 -2.71 22.44
N GLU A 109 -4.58 -3.91 22.06
CA GLU A 109 -5.39 -4.81 22.94
C GLU A 109 -6.45 -4.01 23.69
N LEU A 110 -7.20 -3.20 22.94
CA LEU A 110 -8.29 -2.39 23.47
C LEU A 110 -9.53 -3.26 23.62
N SER A 111 -10.32 -2.98 24.65
CA SER A 111 -11.66 -3.53 24.76
C SER A 111 -12.56 -2.98 23.64
N ASP A 112 -13.61 -3.71 23.28
CA ASP A 112 -14.57 -3.29 22.24
C ASP A 112 -15.14 -1.88 22.50
N ASN A 113 -15.33 -1.53 23.79
CA ASN A 113 -15.81 -0.21 24.19
C ASN A 113 -14.77 0.90 23.97
N GLU A 114 -13.50 0.64 24.27
CA GLU A 114 -12.41 1.57 23.98
C GLU A 114 -12.22 1.73 22.46
N LEU A 115 -12.41 0.66 21.68
CA LEU A 115 -12.31 0.73 20.21
C LEU A 115 -13.45 1.55 19.59
N ALA A 116 -14.67 1.44 20.14
CA ALA A 116 -15.78 2.31 19.75
C ALA A 116 -15.49 3.79 20.07
N GLY A 117 -14.95 4.08 21.25
CA GLY A 117 -14.51 5.44 21.61
C GLY A 117 -13.37 5.95 20.71
N ALA A 118 -12.44 5.08 20.33
CA ALA A 118 -11.36 5.43 19.41
C ALA A 118 -11.89 5.81 18.02
N ALA A 119 -12.93 5.14 17.51
CA ALA A 119 -13.58 5.51 16.26
C ALA A 119 -14.13 6.94 16.30
N GLU A 120 -14.70 7.35 17.44
CA GLU A 120 -15.21 8.69 17.65
C GLU A 120 -14.08 9.73 17.75
N VAL A 121 -13.00 9.40 18.47
CA VAL A 121 -11.81 10.27 18.56
C VAL A 121 -11.17 10.49 17.19
N PHE A 122 -11.07 9.46 16.37
CA PHE A 122 -10.52 9.55 15.02
C PHE A 122 -11.48 10.14 13.99
N THR A 123 -12.64 10.69 14.38
CA THR A 123 -13.38 11.55 13.45
C THR A 123 -12.63 12.87 13.19
N ASP A 124 -11.86 13.34 14.18
CA ASP A 124 -10.97 14.48 14.03
C ASP A 124 -9.65 14.05 13.39
N THR A 125 -9.33 14.64 12.24
CA THR A 125 -8.11 14.28 11.51
C THR A 125 -6.86 14.67 12.27
N LYS A 126 -6.93 15.74 13.05
CA LYS A 126 -5.82 16.15 13.91
C LYS A 126 -5.54 15.11 14.99
N ALA A 127 -6.58 14.51 15.56
CA ALA A 127 -6.44 13.46 16.56
C ALA A 127 -5.83 12.19 15.96
N ALA A 128 -6.22 11.81 14.73
CA ALA A 128 -5.61 10.69 14.02
C ALA A 128 -4.11 10.93 13.72
N ASP A 129 -3.74 12.12 13.27
CA ASP A 129 -2.34 12.48 13.00
C ASP A 129 -1.50 12.52 14.29
N GLU A 130 -2.03 13.11 15.36
CA GLU A 130 -1.40 13.10 16.69
C GLU A 130 -1.17 11.66 17.17
N TYR A 131 -2.16 10.77 17.03
CA TYR A 131 -2.06 9.37 17.38
C TYR A 131 -0.97 8.63 16.58
N LEU A 132 -0.92 8.84 15.26
CA LEU A 132 0.07 8.20 14.38
C LEU A 132 1.49 8.74 14.60
N SER A 133 1.64 9.95 15.14
CA SER A 133 2.96 10.55 15.43
C SER A 133 3.72 9.83 16.55
N PHE A 134 3.02 9.12 17.44
CA PHE A 134 3.65 8.40 18.56
C PHE A 134 4.29 7.09 18.09
N LYS A 135 5.61 7.00 18.25
CA LYS A 135 6.37 5.78 17.96
C LYS A 135 6.20 4.69 19.02
N ASN A 136 5.78 5.05 20.23
CA ASN A 136 5.67 4.14 21.37
C ASN A 136 4.20 3.71 21.57
N LYS A 137 3.94 2.40 21.50
CA LYS A 137 2.61 1.79 21.73
C LYS A 137 2.01 2.17 23.09
N ALA A 138 2.77 2.11 24.18
CA ALA A 138 2.25 2.44 25.50
C ALA A 138 1.84 3.92 25.61
N ALA A 139 2.59 4.82 24.96
CA ALA A 139 2.26 6.24 24.93
C ALA A 139 0.96 6.50 24.13
N ARG A 140 0.77 5.80 23.01
CA ARG A 140 -0.49 5.85 22.25
C ARG A 140 -1.68 5.38 23.05
N LYS A 141 -1.56 4.24 23.75
CA LYS A 141 -2.64 3.73 24.61
C LYS A 141 -3.09 4.76 25.64
N ILE A 142 -2.14 5.33 26.36
CA ILE A 142 -2.40 6.31 27.42
C ILE A 142 -3.07 7.56 26.83
N TRP A 143 -2.54 8.07 25.72
CA TRP A 143 -3.09 9.24 25.04
C TRP A 143 -4.52 8.98 24.54
N LEU A 144 -4.76 7.80 23.95
CA LEU A 144 -6.05 7.43 23.41
C LEU A 144 -7.10 7.29 24.51
N ASN A 145 -6.77 6.60 25.61
CA ASN A 145 -7.68 6.46 26.75
C ASN A 145 -8.01 7.82 27.36
N HIS A 146 -7.03 8.72 27.51
CA HIS A 146 -7.29 10.08 27.97
C HIS A 146 -8.22 10.85 27.03
N LYS A 147 -8.07 10.69 25.71
CA LYS A 147 -8.98 11.32 24.74
C LYS A 147 -10.39 10.77 24.82
N ILE A 148 -10.53 9.44 24.91
CA ILE A 148 -11.83 8.76 25.03
C ILE A 148 -12.57 9.23 26.29
N GLU A 149 -11.90 9.25 27.44
CA GLU A 149 -12.47 9.74 28.70
C GLU A 149 -12.91 11.21 28.61
N CYS A 150 -12.19 12.03 27.85
CA CYS A 150 -12.54 13.44 27.66
C CYS A 150 -13.79 13.59 26.78
N THR A 151 -13.95 12.76 25.75
CA THR A 151 -15.10 12.80 24.83
C THR A 151 -16.41 12.45 25.54
N PHE A 152 -16.41 11.48 26.46
CA PHE A 152 -17.65 11.02 27.14
C PHE A 152 -18.13 11.92 28.29
N ASN A 153 -17.32 12.88 28.73
CA ASN A 153 -17.67 13.79 29.84
C ASN A 153 -18.25 15.14 29.37
N THR A 154 -18.48 15.32 28.07
CA THR A 154 -19.01 16.55 27.48
C THR A 154 -20.45 16.35 27.04
#